data_AF-A0A2M8T8Q1-F1
#
_entry.id   AF-A0A2M8T8Q1-F1
#
_cell.length_a   1.000
_cell.length_b   1.000
_cell.length_c   1.000
_cell.angle_alpha   90.00
_cell.angle_beta   90.00
_cell.angle_gamma   90.00
#
_symmetry.space_group_name_H-M   'P 1'
#
loop_
_entity.id
_entity.type
_entity.pdbx_description
1 polymer ?
#
loop_
_entity_poly.entity_id
_entity_poly.type
_entity_poly.pdbx_seq_one_letter_code
_entity_poly.pdbx_strand_id
1 'polypeptide(L)'
;MCILEWGIFMYINEEQSKLDINKNIKKKYNMDSMVYFDIETTGFDREQDNVILVSLGYCTQSNNFYIKQYFAENLNDEKCVLENLKNDVEKFNIWCSYNGKAFDQPFLEHRMNKYDIAFKSPDEHFDLYRKIRPYQKQLGLGRCNLKSVEKYIGIDRKDTIDGGISVELYKRYLEDQDENLRKVIMLHNYEDVLNLPKIFKILSKIDSSNFIREDHITEKQLKYLKSLLRKHNILLNINLDNISKRAASKAIGAILNEDYDEESLKDIIKINCR
;
A
#
# COMPACT_ATOMS: atom_id res chain seq x y z
N MET A 1 -1.79 -22.60 -15.04
CA MET A 1 -1.67 -23.71 -14.08
C MET A 1 -0.19 -24.00 -13.88
N CYS A 2 0.34 -23.67 -12.70
CA CYS A 2 1.62 -24.22 -12.24
C CYS A 2 1.26 -25.50 -11.50
N ILE A 3 1.60 -26.68 -12.04
CA ILE A 3 1.35 -27.96 -11.36
C ILE A 3 2.61 -28.29 -10.59
N LEU A 4 2.59 -28.11 -9.27
CA LEU A 4 3.57 -28.70 -8.37
C LEU A 4 2.96 -30.00 -7.82
N GLU A 5 3.79 -31.02 -7.63
CA GLU A 5 3.35 -32.33 -7.14
C GLU A 5 2.43 -32.18 -5.91
N TRP A 6 1.40 -33.05 -5.81
CA TRP A 6 0.41 -33.13 -4.71
C TRP A 6 -0.80 -32.19 -4.77
N GLY A 7 -1.47 -32.05 -5.93
CA GLY A 7 -2.83 -31.50 -5.99
C GLY A 7 -2.96 -30.02 -5.58
N ILE A 8 -1.85 -29.27 -5.67
CA ILE A 8 -1.81 -27.82 -5.48
C ILE A 8 -2.26 -27.16 -6.79
N PHE A 9 -3.31 -26.34 -6.71
CA PHE A 9 -3.84 -25.63 -7.87
C PHE A 9 -3.86 -24.12 -7.63
N MET A 10 -2.96 -23.42 -8.31
CA MET A 10 -2.95 -21.95 -8.31
C MET A 10 -3.30 -21.43 -9.70
N TYR A 11 -4.28 -20.54 -9.75
CA TYR A 11 -4.60 -19.79 -10.95
C TYR A 11 -3.76 -18.51 -11.00
N ILE A 12 -3.17 -18.26 -12.18
CA ILE A 12 -2.38 -17.05 -12.44
C ILE A 12 -3.06 -16.26 -13.55
N ASN A 13 -3.30 -14.97 -13.31
CA ASN A 13 -3.70 -14.01 -14.34
C ASN A 13 -2.56 -13.01 -14.56
N GLU A 14 -2.27 -12.66 -15.81
CA GLU A 14 -1.35 -11.59 -16.15
C GLU A 14 -2.01 -10.66 -17.17
N GLU A 15 -2.05 -9.37 -16.86
CA GLU A 15 -2.64 -8.36 -17.70
C GLU A 15 -1.71 -7.15 -17.87
N GLN A 16 -1.82 -6.51 -19.03
CA GLN A 16 -1.10 -5.30 -19.33
C GLN A 16 -2.09 -4.24 -19.80
N SER A 17 -1.98 -3.04 -19.22
CA SER A 17 -2.74 -1.87 -19.65
C SER A 17 -1.81 -0.68 -19.91
N LYS A 18 -2.30 0.31 -20.66
CA LYS A 18 -1.61 1.59 -20.78
C LYS A 18 -1.91 2.42 -19.53
N LEU A 19 -0.86 2.94 -18.91
CA LEU A 19 -1.00 3.84 -17.78
C LEU A 19 -1.14 5.29 -18.26
N ASP A 20 -2.35 5.83 -18.14
CA ASP A 20 -2.62 7.24 -18.40
C ASP A 20 -2.30 8.11 -17.17
N ILE A 21 -1.01 8.39 -17.00
CA ILE A 21 -0.49 9.30 -15.98
C ILE A 21 0.52 10.28 -16.56
N ASN A 22 0.51 11.50 -16.04
CA ASN A 22 1.49 12.52 -16.39
C ASN A 22 2.91 12.05 -16.03
N LYS A 23 3.84 12.11 -17.00
CA LYS A 23 5.24 11.69 -16.83
C LYS A 23 5.96 12.40 -15.67
N ASN A 24 5.61 13.66 -15.39
CA ASN A 24 6.19 14.41 -14.28
C ASN A 24 5.75 13.86 -12.92
N ILE A 25 4.48 13.43 -12.78
CA ILE A 25 3.99 12.75 -11.58
C ILE A 25 4.77 11.43 -11.42
N LYS A 26 4.83 10.65 -12.49
CA LYS A 26 5.55 9.37 -12.50
C LYS A 26 7.01 9.49 -12.04
N LYS A 27 7.74 10.46 -12.61
CA LYS A 27 9.13 10.75 -12.25
C LYS A 27 9.26 11.28 -10.82
N LYS A 28 8.39 12.19 -10.41
CA LYS A 28 8.43 12.82 -9.08
C LYS A 28 8.33 11.80 -7.95
N TYR A 29 7.46 10.80 -8.10
CA TYR A 29 7.25 9.77 -7.07
C TYR A 29 8.02 8.48 -7.34
N ASN A 30 8.92 8.46 -8.33
CA ASN A 30 9.69 7.28 -8.70
C ASN A 30 8.83 6.00 -8.86
N MET A 31 7.69 6.12 -9.55
CA MET A 31 6.69 5.05 -9.65
C MET A 31 7.20 3.78 -10.37
N ASP A 32 8.28 3.89 -11.16
CA ASP A 32 8.93 2.75 -11.83
C ASP A 32 9.73 1.85 -10.88
N SER A 33 9.99 2.29 -9.65
CA SER A 33 10.65 1.48 -8.61
C SER A 33 9.67 0.89 -7.59
N MET A 34 8.36 1.05 -7.81
CA MET A 34 7.32 0.59 -6.90
C MET A 34 6.67 -0.70 -7.41
N VAL A 35 6.38 -1.60 -6.47
CA VAL A 35 5.36 -2.64 -6.66
C VAL A 35 4.08 -2.23 -5.94
N TYR A 36 3.00 -2.20 -6.69
CA TYR A 36 1.65 -1.92 -6.23
C TYR A 36 0.98 -3.23 -5.83
N PHE A 37 0.27 -3.29 -4.71
CA PHE A 37 -0.35 -4.55 -4.30
C PHE A 37 -1.56 -4.37 -3.39
N ASP A 38 -2.38 -5.41 -3.36
CA ASP A 38 -3.56 -5.58 -2.52
C ASP A 38 -3.83 -7.09 -2.34
N ILE A 39 -4.31 -7.49 -1.16
CA ILE A 39 -4.63 -8.90 -0.84
C ILE A 39 -6.10 -9.11 -0.49
N GLU A 40 -6.61 -10.28 -0.85
CA GLU A 40 -7.85 -10.83 -0.31
C GLU A 40 -7.53 -11.98 0.65
N THR A 41 -8.26 -12.03 1.76
CA THR A 41 -8.11 -13.04 2.80
C THR A 41 -9.45 -13.66 3.13
N THR A 42 -9.48 -14.78 3.87
CA THR A 42 -10.74 -15.36 4.38
C THR A 42 -11.35 -14.61 5.56
N GLY A 43 -10.62 -13.61 6.10
CA GLY A 43 -10.98 -12.83 7.27
C GLY A 43 -9.80 -11.97 7.77
N PHE A 44 -9.93 -11.39 8.97
CA PHE A 44 -8.96 -10.42 9.48
C PHE A 44 -7.91 -10.99 10.44
N ASP A 45 -8.07 -12.24 10.90
CA ASP A 45 -7.17 -12.85 11.87
C ASP A 45 -6.03 -13.58 11.15
N ARG A 46 -4.86 -12.96 11.06
CA ARG A 46 -3.66 -13.53 10.41
C ARG A 46 -3.23 -14.91 10.95
N GLU A 47 -3.61 -15.27 12.19
CA GLU A 47 -3.33 -16.60 12.74
C GLU A 47 -4.23 -17.67 12.13
N GLN A 48 -5.51 -17.36 11.96
CA GLN A 48 -6.56 -18.33 11.60
C GLN A 48 -6.93 -18.26 10.11
N ASP A 49 -6.97 -17.07 9.54
CA ASP A 49 -7.37 -16.80 8.17
C ASP A 49 -6.22 -17.00 7.18
N ASN A 50 -6.56 -17.23 5.92
CA ASN A 50 -5.64 -17.48 4.81
C ASN A 50 -5.65 -16.32 3.81
N VAL A 51 -4.53 -16.07 3.15
CA VAL A 51 -4.46 -15.29 1.90
C VAL A 51 -4.98 -16.15 0.76
N ILE A 52 -6.00 -15.66 0.04
CA ILE A 52 -6.67 -16.40 -1.03
C ILE A 52 -6.40 -15.81 -2.41
N LEU A 53 -6.08 -14.52 -2.47
CA LEU A 53 -5.76 -13.85 -3.72
C LEU A 53 -4.83 -12.68 -3.44
N VAL A 54 -3.82 -12.51 -4.29
CA VAL A 54 -2.96 -11.33 -4.29
C VAL A 54 -2.87 -10.78 -5.70
N SER A 55 -3.06 -9.47 -5.84
CA SER A 55 -2.67 -8.73 -7.04
C SER A 55 -1.40 -7.96 -6.75
N LEU A 56 -0.46 -8.01 -7.69
CA LEU A 56 0.69 -7.11 -7.72
C LEU A 56 0.77 -6.43 -9.08
N GLY A 57 1.26 -5.19 -9.12
CA GLY A 57 1.46 -4.48 -10.36
C GLY A 57 2.67 -3.58 -10.35
N TYR A 58 3.20 -3.26 -11.52
CA TYR A 58 4.38 -2.41 -11.65
C TYR A 58 4.35 -1.60 -12.95
N CYS A 59 4.93 -0.41 -12.88
CA CYS A 59 5.07 0.49 -14.02
C CYS A 59 6.31 0.11 -14.85
N THR A 60 6.23 0.28 -16.17
CA THR A 60 7.41 0.23 -17.05
C THR A 60 7.78 1.60 -17.57
N GLN A 61 9.02 1.75 -18.05
CA GLN A 61 9.50 2.97 -18.70
C GLN A 61 8.63 3.40 -19.90
N SER A 62 7.98 2.44 -20.58
CA SER A 62 7.08 2.67 -21.72
C SER A 62 5.65 3.11 -21.34
N ASN A 63 5.39 3.49 -20.08
CA ASN A 63 4.06 3.83 -19.56
C ASN A 63 3.04 2.69 -19.69
N ASN A 64 3.50 1.45 -19.62
CA ASN A 64 2.60 0.32 -19.39
C ASN A 64 2.51 0.05 -17.89
N PHE A 65 1.38 -0.51 -17.49
CA PHE A 65 1.18 -1.06 -16.16
C PHE A 65 0.86 -2.54 -16.30
N TYR A 66 1.69 -3.38 -15.68
CA TYR A 66 1.51 -4.82 -15.63
C TYR A 66 0.86 -5.17 -14.32
N ILE A 67 -0.08 -6.11 -14.33
CA ILE A 67 -0.70 -6.68 -13.14
C ILE A 67 -0.59 -8.20 -13.26
N LYS A 68 -0.21 -8.82 -12.15
CA LYS A 68 -0.19 -10.26 -11.97
C LYS A 68 -1.00 -10.62 -10.75
N GLN A 69 -1.86 -11.64 -10.89
CA GLN A 69 -2.71 -12.12 -9.82
C GLN A 69 -2.39 -13.59 -9.53
N TYR A 70 -2.33 -13.92 -8.24
CA TYR A 70 -2.19 -15.29 -7.74
C TYR A 70 -3.43 -15.65 -6.93
N PHE A 71 -4.25 -16.55 -7.45
CA PHE A 71 -5.49 -17.00 -6.82
C PHE A 71 -5.31 -18.45 -6.33
N ALA A 72 -5.58 -18.68 -5.05
CA ALA A 72 -5.58 -20.00 -4.43
C ALA A 72 -6.90 -20.72 -4.80
N GLU A 73 -6.84 -21.83 -5.56
CA GLU A 73 -8.07 -22.56 -5.89
C GLU A 73 -8.63 -23.35 -4.69
N ASN A 74 -7.79 -23.58 -3.66
CA ASN A 74 -8.12 -24.15 -2.36
C ASN A 74 -7.33 -23.47 -1.24
N LEU A 75 -7.77 -23.61 0.02
CA LEU A 75 -7.06 -23.07 1.18
C LEU A 75 -5.64 -23.62 1.36
N ASN A 76 -5.38 -24.84 0.90
CA ASN A 76 -4.05 -25.45 0.95
C ASN A 76 -3.06 -24.83 -0.05
N ASP A 77 -3.54 -24.06 -1.03
CA ASP A 77 -2.71 -23.43 -2.07
C ASP A 77 -2.06 -22.13 -1.60
N GLU A 78 -2.40 -21.60 -0.41
CA GLU A 78 -1.86 -20.35 0.12
C GLU A 78 -0.33 -20.35 0.12
N LYS A 79 0.32 -21.44 0.54
CA LYS A 79 1.78 -21.52 0.55
C LYS A 79 2.36 -21.29 -0.85
N CYS A 80 1.74 -21.87 -1.88
CA CYS A 80 2.15 -21.69 -3.27
C CYS A 80 1.96 -20.24 -3.74
N VAL A 81 0.84 -19.61 -3.37
CA VAL A 81 0.58 -18.18 -3.63
C VAL A 81 1.68 -17.32 -3.01
N LEU A 82 2.02 -17.57 -1.74
CA LEU A 82 3.03 -16.81 -1.01
C LEU A 82 4.45 -17.00 -1.60
N GLU A 83 4.85 -18.22 -1.93
CA GLU A 83 6.15 -18.49 -2.55
C GLU A 83 6.30 -17.79 -3.91
N ASN A 84 5.24 -17.78 -4.73
CA ASN A 84 5.26 -17.07 -6.01
C ASN A 84 5.26 -15.55 -5.82
N LEU A 85 4.47 -15.03 -4.88
CA LEU A 85 4.45 -13.61 -4.53
C LEU A 85 5.84 -13.13 -4.11
N LYS A 86 6.53 -13.88 -3.22
CA LYS A 86 7.88 -13.57 -2.77
C LYS A 86 8.82 -13.32 -3.95
N ASN A 87 8.83 -14.22 -4.92
CA ASN A 87 9.75 -14.15 -6.06
C ASN A 87 9.54 -12.89 -6.92
N ASP A 88 8.32 -12.37 -6.98
CA ASP A 88 8.04 -11.14 -7.72
C ASP A 88 8.27 -9.88 -6.89
N VAL A 89 7.91 -9.91 -5.61
CA VAL A 89 7.97 -8.74 -4.74
C VAL A 89 9.40 -8.38 -4.34
N GLU A 90 10.28 -9.36 -4.13
CA GLU A 90 11.68 -9.13 -3.74
C GLU A 90 12.52 -8.43 -4.83
N LYS A 91 11.96 -8.23 -6.04
CA LYS A 91 12.57 -7.47 -7.13
C LYS A 91 12.48 -5.94 -6.91
N PHE A 92 11.71 -5.50 -5.92
CA PHE A 92 11.40 -4.08 -5.68
C PHE A 92 11.85 -3.64 -4.29
N ASN A 93 12.23 -2.37 -4.16
CA ASN A 93 12.60 -1.78 -2.86
C ASN A 93 11.47 -0.95 -2.23
N ILE A 94 10.39 -0.67 -2.99
CA ILE A 94 9.27 0.16 -2.54
C ILE A 94 7.95 -0.56 -2.77
N TRP A 95 7.17 -0.70 -1.72
CA TRP A 95 5.77 -1.12 -1.76
C TRP A 95 4.85 0.06 -1.94
N CYS A 96 3.78 -0.11 -2.68
CA CYS A 96 2.68 0.84 -2.74
C CYS A 96 1.35 0.13 -2.56
N SER A 97 0.55 0.57 -1.60
CA SER A 97 -0.77 0.00 -1.32
C SER A 97 -1.75 1.10 -0.90
N TYR A 98 -3.01 0.73 -0.68
CA TYR A 98 -3.99 1.58 -0.05
C TYR A 98 -4.33 1.06 1.35
N ASN A 99 -3.77 1.68 2.39
CA ASN A 99 -3.92 1.25 3.79
C ASN A 99 -3.22 -0.08 4.15
N GLY A 100 -2.39 -0.65 3.27
CA GLY A 100 -1.76 -1.94 3.50
C GLY A 100 -0.67 -1.98 4.59
N LYS A 101 -0.18 -0.82 5.07
CA LYS A 101 0.62 -0.81 6.32
C LYS A 101 -0.18 -1.23 7.55
N ALA A 102 -1.51 -1.11 7.50
CA ALA A 102 -2.37 -1.51 8.63
C ALA A 102 -2.74 -3.00 8.57
N PHE A 103 -2.74 -3.58 7.37
CA PHE A 103 -3.38 -4.87 7.13
C PHE A 103 -2.51 -5.78 6.25
N ASP A 104 -2.35 -5.47 4.98
CA ASP A 104 -1.74 -6.36 3.99
C ASP A 104 -0.32 -6.80 4.35
N GLN A 105 0.54 -5.84 4.68
CA GLN A 105 1.92 -6.11 5.07
C GLN A 105 2.02 -7.00 6.31
N PRO A 106 1.44 -6.63 7.47
CA PRO A 106 1.53 -7.47 8.67
C PRO A 106 0.80 -8.81 8.53
N PHE A 107 -0.16 -8.95 7.60
CA PHE A 107 -0.79 -10.23 7.29
C PHE A 107 0.16 -11.12 6.48
N LEU A 108 0.73 -10.61 5.38
CA LEU A 108 1.68 -11.34 4.53
C LEU A 108 2.93 -11.78 5.30
N GLU A 109 3.55 -10.87 6.06
CA GLU A 109 4.73 -11.20 6.88
C GLU A 109 4.45 -12.32 7.86
N HIS A 110 3.26 -12.30 8.48
CA HIS A 110 2.84 -13.34 9.42
C HIS A 110 2.62 -14.69 8.74
N ARG A 111 1.90 -14.72 7.62
CA ARG A 111 1.64 -15.96 6.87
C ARG A 111 2.91 -16.55 6.29
N MET A 112 3.79 -15.72 5.74
CA MET A 112 5.11 -16.14 5.26
C MET A 112 5.92 -16.80 6.38
N ASN A 113 5.96 -16.18 7.57
CA ASN A 113 6.62 -16.75 8.74
C ASN A 113 6.02 -18.10 9.15
N LYS A 114 4.68 -18.20 9.19
CA LYS A 114 3.97 -19.45 9.53
C LYS A 114 4.29 -20.62 8.60
N TYR A 115 4.65 -20.35 7.34
CA TYR A 115 5.04 -21.35 6.36
C TYR A 115 6.57 -21.53 6.21
N ASP A 116 7.37 -20.92 7.10
CA ASP A 116 8.84 -20.90 7.05
C ASP A 116 9.40 -20.33 5.72
N ILE A 117 8.66 -19.41 5.10
CA ILE A 117 9.09 -18.74 3.88
C ILE A 117 9.99 -17.56 4.27
N ALA A 118 11.27 -17.64 3.91
CA ALA A 118 12.26 -16.60 4.16
C ALA A 118 12.01 -15.37 3.26
N PHE A 119 11.07 -14.51 3.66
CA PHE A 119 10.63 -13.35 2.90
C PHE A 119 11.33 -12.07 3.36
N LYS A 120 11.95 -11.34 2.43
CA LYS A 120 12.41 -9.98 2.68
C LYS A 120 11.38 -8.97 2.16
N SER A 121 10.64 -8.34 3.08
CA SER A 121 9.81 -7.18 2.71
C SER A 121 10.70 -6.06 2.17
N PRO A 122 10.26 -5.34 1.12
CA PRO A 122 10.90 -4.12 0.66
C PRO A 122 11.04 -3.07 1.75
N ASP A 123 12.13 -2.31 1.65
CA ASP A 123 12.61 -1.44 2.73
C ASP A 123 11.65 -0.26 2.97
N GLU A 124 10.94 0.17 1.93
CA GLU A 124 9.96 1.26 2.00
C GLU A 124 8.55 0.82 1.67
N HIS A 125 7.57 1.43 2.34
CA HIS A 125 6.15 1.24 2.02
C HIS A 125 5.45 2.60 1.88
N PHE A 126 5.05 2.90 0.66
CA PHE A 126 4.29 4.06 0.23
C PHE A 126 2.79 3.78 0.34
N ASP A 127 2.22 4.05 1.51
CA ASP A 127 0.80 3.84 1.77
C ASP A 127 -0.03 5.07 1.40
N LEU A 128 -0.80 4.95 0.30
CA LEU A 128 -1.58 6.05 -0.28
C LEU A 128 -2.65 6.59 0.68
N TYR A 129 -3.31 5.71 1.42
CA TYR A 129 -4.32 6.12 2.38
C TYR A 129 -3.71 7.03 3.46
N ARG A 130 -2.57 6.65 4.02
CA ARG A 130 -1.88 7.42 5.06
C ARG A 130 -1.34 8.77 4.55
N LYS A 131 -1.04 8.88 3.26
CA LYS A 131 -0.63 10.14 2.61
C LYS A 131 -1.81 11.07 2.32
N ILE A 132 -2.99 10.53 1.99
CA ILE A 132 -4.17 11.32 1.59
C ILE A 132 -5.07 11.67 2.77
N ARG A 133 -5.30 10.73 3.70
CA ARG A 133 -6.25 10.85 4.81
C ARG A 133 -6.12 12.15 5.63
N PRO A 134 -4.92 12.68 5.93
CA PRO A 134 -4.76 13.94 6.67
C PRO A 134 -5.36 15.16 5.97
N TYR A 135 -5.65 15.08 4.68
CA TYR A 135 -6.18 16.19 3.88
C TYR A 135 -7.63 15.96 3.45
N GLN A 136 -8.30 14.93 3.99
CA GLN A 136 -9.62 14.50 3.58
C GLN A 136 -10.64 15.67 3.53
N LYS A 137 -10.72 16.49 4.58
CA LYS A 137 -11.67 17.62 4.61
C LYS A 137 -11.35 18.69 3.57
N GLN A 138 -10.07 19.02 3.39
CA GLN A 138 -9.64 20.03 2.42
C GLN A 138 -9.81 19.57 0.97
N LEU A 139 -9.77 18.25 0.74
CA LEU A 139 -10.11 17.63 -0.54
C LEU A 139 -11.63 17.56 -0.78
N GLY A 140 -12.46 17.86 0.21
CA GLY A 140 -13.92 17.74 0.12
C GLY A 140 -14.41 16.28 0.09
N LEU A 141 -13.60 15.34 0.57
CA LEU A 141 -13.93 13.90 0.54
C LEU A 141 -14.81 13.52 1.73
N GLY A 142 -16.04 13.06 1.46
CA GLY A 142 -16.93 12.54 2.52
C GLY A 142 -16.39 11.27 3.19
N ARG A 143 -15.66 10.44 2.42
CA ARG A 143 -14.95 9.24 2.89
C ARG A 143 -13.60 9.16 2.20
N CYS A 144 -12.63 8.55 2.87
CA CYS A 144 -11.29 8.31 2.35
C CYS A 144 -11.00 6.81 2.23
N ASN A 145 -11.96 6.02 1.74
CA ASN A 145 -11.70 4.65 1.28
C ASN A 145 -11.34 4.68 -0.22
N LEU A 146 -10.71 3.62 -0.73
CA LEU A 146 -10.16 3.59 -2.09
C LEU A 146 -11.21 3.97 -3.14
N LYS A 147 -12.37 3.33 -3.13
CA LYS A 147 -13.51 3.62 -4.04
C LYS A 147 -13.94 5.09 -4.02
N SER A 148 -13.98 5.73 -2.85
CA SER A 148 -14.35 7.15 -2.75
C SER A 148 -13.28 8.06 -3.36
N VAL A 149 -12.02 7.72 -3.17
CA VAL A 149 -10.85 8.46 -3.68
C VAL A 149 -10.72 8.30 -5.19
N GLU A 150 -10.95 7.10 -5.71
CA GLU A 150 -11.01 6.81 -7.14
C GLU A 150 -12.14 7.57 -7.84
N LYS A 151 -13.36 7.52 -7.27
CA LYS A 151 -14.50 8.27 -7.79
C LYS A 151 -14.22 9.77 -7.84
N TYR A 152 -13.54 10.31 -6.84
CA TYR A 152 -13.14 11.72 -6.82
C TYR A 152 -12.20 12.12 -7.97
N ILE A 153 -11.41 11.18 -8.51
CA ILE A 153 -10.59 11.41 -9.71
C ILE A 153 -11.23 10.89 -11.00
N GLY A 154 -12.53 10.59 -10.97
CA GLY A 154 -13.30 10.19 -12.15
C GLY A 154 -13.05 8.76 -12.61
N ILE A 155 -12.63 7.86 -11.72
CA ILE A 155 -12.55 6.43 -12.02
C ILE A 155 -13.91 5.79 -11.74
N ASP A 156 -14.46 5.16 -12.78
CA ASP A 156 -15.64 4.32 -12.69
C ASP A 156 -15.21 2.84 -12.70
N ARG A 157 -15.46 2.15 -11.59
CA ARG A 157 -15.16 0.73 -11.41
C ARG A 157 -16.19 -0.15 -12.11
N LYS A 158 -15.74 -1.32 -12.58
CA LYS A 158 -16.62 -2.44 -12.96
C LYS A 158 -16.89 -3.36 -11.77
N ASP A 159 -15.97 -3.40 -10.82
CA ASP A 159 -16.14 -4.11 -9.56
C ASP A 159 -17.40 -3.65 -8.82
N THR A 160 -18.19 -4.62 -8.36
CA THR A 160 -19.47 -4.42 -7.69
C THR A 160 -19.50 -4.92 -6.25
N ILE A 161 -18.42 -5.53 -5.77
CA ILE A 161 -18.39 -6.18 -4.45
C ILE A 161 -17.48 -5.42 -3.49
N ASP A 162 -17.55 -5.74 -2.20
CA ASP A 162 -16.55 -5.33 -1.22
C ASP A 162 -15.83 -6.57 -0.65
N GLY A 163 -14.81 -6.37 0.18
CA GLY A 163 -14.03 -7.46 0.77
C GLY A 163 -14.88 -8.43 1.61
N GLY A 164 -15.97 -7.96 2.24
CA GLY A 164 -16.88 -8.85 2.98
C GLY A 164 -17.59 -9.82 2.04
N ILE A 165 -18.10 -9.31 0.91
CA ILE A 165 -18.72 -10.13 -0.14
C ILE A 165 -17.67 -11.03 -0.82
N SER A 166 -16.45 -10.54 -1.05
CA SER A 166 -15.33 -11.33 -1.62
C SER A 166 -15.09 -12.63 -0.85
N VAL A 167 -15.05 -12.55 0.49
CA VAL A 167 -14.94 -13.72 1.39
C VAL A 167 -16.09 -14.70 1.21
N GLU A 168 -17.33 -14.20 1.15
CA GLU A 168 -18.52 -15.05 0.99
C GLU A 168 -18.54 -15.77 -0.37
N LEU A 169 -18.14 -15.08 -1.44
CA LEU A 169 -18.05 -15.66 -2.76
C LEU A 169 -16.93 -16.70 -2.84
N TYR A 170 -15.80 -16.49 -2.17
CA TYR A 170 -14.73 -17.47 -2.11
C TYR A 170 -15.16 -18.76 -1.41
N LYS A 171 -15.92 -18.66 -0.31
CA LYS A 171 -16.48 -19.84 0.37
C LYS A 171 -17.36 -20.68 -0.56
N ARG A 172 -18.22 -20.04 -1.36
CA ARG A 172 -19.03 -20.73 -2.37
C ARG A 172 -18.18 -21.30 -3.51
N TYR A 173 -17.14 -20.58 -3.92
CA TYR A 173 -16.20 -21.05 -4.93
C TYR A 173 -15.52 -22.36 -4.50
N LEU A 174 -15.16 -22.52 -3.22
CA LEU A 174 -14.57 -23.76 -2.72
C LEU A 174 -15.52 -24.97 -2.83
N GLU A 175 -16.83 -24.76 -2.77
CA GLU A 175 -17.85 -25.81 -2.87
C GLU A 175 -18.13 -26.18 -4.32
N ASP A 176 -18.38 -25.18 -5.17
CA ASP A 176 -18.93 -25.38 -6.52
C ASP A 176 -17.90 -25.22 -7.65
N GLN A 177 -16.72 -24.65 -7.35
CA GLN A 177 -15.68 -24.27 -8.31
C GLN A 177 -16.23 -23.45 -9.49
N ASP A 178 -17.20 -22.57 -9.23
CA ASP A 178 -17.82 -21.72 -10.26
C ASP A 178 -16.85 -20.62 -10.71
N GLU A 179 -16.40 -20.76 -11.96
CA GLU A 179 -15.56 -19.80 -12.69
C GLU A 179 -16.10 -18.36 -12.68
N ASN A 180 -17.41 -18.16 -12.59
CA ASN A 180 -17.97 -16.81 -12.50
C ASN A 180 -17.69 -16.16 -11.15
N LEU A 181 -17.76 -16.92 -10.04
CA LEU A 181 -17.41 -16.41 -8.71
C LEU A 181 -15.95 -15.99 -8.68
N ARG A 182 -15.06 -16.84 -9.21
CA ARG A 182 -13.63 -16.53 -9.35
C ARG A 182 -13.39 -15.24 -10.13
N LYS A 183 -14.06 -15.07 -11.28
CA LYS A 183 -13.97 -13.83 -12.09
C LYS A 183 -14.41 -12.59 -11.31
N VAL A 184 -15.49 -12.67 -10.53
CA VAL A 184 -15.97 -11.53 -9.74
C VAL A 184 -14.96 -11.15 -8.64
N ILE A 185 -14.45 -12.14 -7.89
CA ILE A 185 -13.44 -11.93 -6.84
C ILE A 185 -12.16 -11.36 -7.44
N MET A 186 -11.67 -11.95 -8.54
CA MET A 186 -10.45 -11.50 -9.20
C MET A 186 -10.58 -10.10 -9.78
N LEU A 187 -11.75 -9.72 -10.30
CA LEU A 187 -12.00 -8.36 -10.80
C LEU A 187 -11.93 -7.30 -9.68
N HIS A 188 -12.44 -7.62 -8.48
CA HIS A 188 -12.38 -6.72 -7.33
C HIS A 188 -10.93 -6.34 -7.00
N ASN A 189 -10.13 -7.34 -6.65
CA ASN A 189 -8.73 -7.18 -6.28
C ASN A 189 -7.86 -6.66 -7.44
N TYR A 190 -8.19 -7.00 -8.69
CA TYR A 190 -7.56 -6.43 -9.88
C TYR A 190 -7.74 -4.91 -9.94
N GLU A 191 -8.97 -4.40 -9.78
CA GLU A 191 -9.24 -2.96 -9.83
C GLU A 191 -8.68 -2.22 -8.60
N ASP A 192 -8.55 -2.90 -7.46
CA ASP A 192 -7.86 -2.37 -6.27
C ASP A 192 -6.39 -2.08 -6.52
N VAL A 193 -5.71 -2.82 -7.39
CA VAL A 193 -4.30 -2.56 -7.78
C VAL A 193 -4.19 -1.69 -9.04
N LEU A 194 -5.02 -1.93 -10.06
CA LEU A 194 -5.00 -1.22 -11.35
C LEU A 194 -5.04 0.31 -11.18
N ASN A 195 -5.78 0.78 -10.19
CA ASN A 195 -6.05 2.18 -10.03
C ASN A 195 -5.07 2.90 -9.09
N LEU A 196 -4.30 2.19 -8.26
CA LEU A 196 -3.35 2.80 -7.31
C LEU A 196 -2.38 3.80 -7.98
N PRO A 197 -1.77 3.50 -9.14
CA PRO A 197 -0.92 4.48 -9.81
C PRO A 197 -1.64 5.81 -10.12
N LYS A 198 -2.93 5.77 -10.46
CA LYS A 198 -3.73 6.96 -10.82
C LYS A 198 -4.00 7.84 -9.60
N ILE A 199 -4.02 7.27 -8.40
CA ILE A 199 -4.26 7.99 -7.14
C ILE A 199 -3.16 9.02 -6.83
N PHE A 200 -1.95 8.86 -7.41
CA PHE A 200 -0.88 9.85 -7.32
C PHE A 200 -1.26 11.22 -7.90
N LYS A 201 -2.30 11.31 -8.74
CA LYS A 201 -2.89 12.60 -9.19
C LYS A 201 -3.36 13.44 -7.99
N ILE A 202 -3.87 12.81 -6.94
CA ILE A 202 -4.31 13.49 -5.71
C ILE A 202 -3.11 13.97 -4.90
N LEU A 203 -2.08 13.15 -4.76
CA LEU A 203 -0.84 13.56 -4.10
C LEU A 203 -0.18 14.74 -4.81
N SER A 204 -0.16 14.72 -6.13
CA SER A 204 0.33 15.86 -6.92
C SER A 204 -0.50 17.12 -6.67
N LYS A 205 -1.82 17.00 -6.47
CA LYS A 205 -2.71 18.13 -6.11
C LYS A 205 -2.44 18.62 -4.69
N ILE A 206 -2.26 17.72 -3.72
CA ILE A 206 -1.90 18.08 -2.34
C ILE A 206 -0.59 18.87 -2.33
N ASP A 207 0.43 18.37 -3.05
CA ASP A 207 1.76 18.97 -3.09
C ASP A 207 1.81 20.35 -3.76
N SER A 208 0.90 20.62 -4.69
CA SER A 208 0.77 21.94 -5.34
C SER A 208 -0.19 22.88 -4.60
N SER A 209 -0.82 22.42 -3.51
CA SER A 209 -1.76 23.19 -2.70
C SER A 209 -1.13 23.69 -1.40
N ASN A 210 -1.75 24.69 -0.77
CA ASN A 210 -1.40 25.13 0.59
C ASN A 210 -2.15 24.33 1.67
N PHE A 211 -2.33 23.02 1.43
CA PHE A 211 -3.05 22.16 2.37
C PHE A 211 -2.25 21.89 3.63
N ILE A 212 -2.95 21.82 4.76
CA ILE A 212 -2.38 21.64 6.08
C ILE A 212 -2.94 20.34 6.62
N ARG A 213 -2.06 19.43 7.01
CA ARG A 213 -2.47 18.14 7.55
C ARG A 213 -3.35 18.33 8.78
N GLU A 214 -4.48 17.63 8.86
CA GLU A 214 -5.33 17.63 10.05
C GLU A 214 -4.58 17.16 11.30
N ASP A 215 -3.60 16.28 11.12
CA ASP A 215 -2.74 15.75 12.17
C ASP A 215 -1.43 16.52 12.34
N HIS A 216 -1.35 17.79 11.91
CA HIS A 216 -0.14 18.61 12.02
C HIS A 216 0.31 18.86 13.48
N ILE A 217 1.61 19.08 13.63
CA ILE A 217 2.32 19.34 14.88
C ILE A 217 1.63 20.44 15.71
N THR A 218 1.57 20.25 17.02
CA THR A 218 1.05 21.29 17.92
C THR A 218 2.08 22.39 18.14
N GLU A 219 1.63 23.61 18.47
CA GLU A 219 2.55 24.71 18.81
C GLU A 219 3.55 24.35 19.91
N LYS A 220 3.09 23.58 20.92
CA LYS A 220 3.93 23.10 22.02
C LYS A 220 5.03 22.17 21.52
N GLN A 221 4.68 21.18 20.69
CA GLN A 221 5.66 20.27 20.09
C GLN A 221 6.64 21.03 19.19
N LEU A 222 6.17 21.98 18.39
CA LEU A 222 6.99 22.77 17.48
C LEU A 222 8.02 23.61 18.25
N LYS A 223 7.59 24.33 19.29
CA LYS A 223 8.48 25.11 20.16
C LYS A 223 9.54 24.22 20.80
N TYR A 224 9.12 23.05 21.30
CA TYR A 224 10.03 22.12 21.97
C TYR A 224 11.05 21.50 20.99
N LEU A 225 10.59 21.03 19.83
CA LEU A 225 11.46 20.49 18.79
C LEU A 225 12.48 21.54 18.31
N LYS A 226 12.05 22.78 18.03
CA LYS A 226 12.97 23.88 17.66
C LYS A 226 14.02 24.15 18.75
N SER A 227 13.64 24.08 20.03
CA SER A 227 14.57 24.22 21.14
C SER A 227 15.60 23.10 21.20
N LEU A 228 15.18 21.84 20.97
CA LEU A 228 16.08 20.69 20.95
C LEU A 228 17.06 20.75 19.77
N LEU A 229 16.56 21.05 18.55
CA LEU A 229 17.40 21.23 17.37
C LEU A 229 18.48 22.29 17.61
N ARG A 230 18.12 23.43 18.21
CA ARG A 230 19.08 24.50 18.56
C ARG A 230 20.09 24.03 19.60
N LYS A 231 19.65 23.33 20.65
CA LYS A 231 20.54 22.85 21.73
C LYS A 231 21.59 21.86 21.20
N HIS A 232 21.22 21.04 20.23
CA HIS A 232 22.07 20.01 19.64
C HIS A 232 22.74 20.46 18.33
N ASN A 233 22.64 21.74 17.95
CA ASN A 233 23.19 22.30 16.70
C ASN A 233 22.75 21.55 15.42
N ILE A 234 21.50 21.06 15.38
CA ILE A 234 20.94 20.33 14.24
C ILE A 234 20.26 21.32 13.29
N LEU A 235 20.62 21.27 12.01
CA LEU A 235 20.02 22.08 10.94
C LEU A 235 19.16 21.19 10.05
N LEU A 236 17.84 21.43 10.04
CA LEU A 236 16.90 20.74 9.16
C LEU A 236 16.35 21.72 8.13
N ASN A 237 16.63 21.46 6.84
CA ASN A 237 16.06 22.22 5.73
C ASN A 237 14.66 21.71 5.35
N ILE A 238 13.75 21.68 6.33
CA ILE A 238 12.38 21.16 6.17
C ILE A 238 11.39 22.12 6.85
N ASN A 239 10.22 22.33 6.22
CA ASN A 239 9.12 23.04 6.87
C ASN A 239 8.54 22.19 8.01
N LEU A 240 8.89 22.55 9.25
CA LEU A 240 8.45 21.87 10.46
C LEU A 240 6.99 22.13 10.81
N ASP A 241 6.35 23.16 10.26
CA ASP A 241 5.02 23.58 10.70
C ASP A 241 3.89 22.67 10.16
N ASN A 242 4.17 21.87 9.11
CA ASN A 242 3.21 20.95 8.51
C ASN A 242 3.59 19.47 8.72
N ILE A 243 4.40 19.17 9.75
CA ILE A 243 4.77 17.79 10.08
C ILE A 243 3.70 17.13 10.94
N SER A 244 3.51 15.81 10.87
CA SER A 244 2.52 15.14 11.72
C SER A 244 2.91 15.20 13.22
N LYS A 245 1.92 15.22 14.11
CA LYS A 245 2.13 15.10 15.57
C LYS A 245 2.96 13.88 15.93
N ARG A 246 2.75 12.76 15.23
CA ARG A 246 3.48 11.51 15.45
C ARG A 246 4.95 11.64 15.06
N ALA A 247 5.24 12.23 13.90
CA ALA A 247 6.61 12.48 13.47
C ALA A 247 7.34 13.43 14.40
N ALA A 248 6.66 14.50 14.84
CA ALA A 248 7.19 15.41 15.83
C ALA A 248 7.57 14.68 17.12
N SER A 249 6.67 13.85 17.68
CA SER A 249 6.97 13.06 18.88
C SER A 249 8.11 12.08 18.68
N LYS A 250 8.21 11.41 17.53
CA LYS A 250 9.33 10.51 17.21
C LYS A 250 10.66 11.26 17.12
N ALA A 251 10.70 12.38 16.40
CA ALA A 251 11.90 13.20 16.26
C ALA A 251 12.37 13.75 17.62
N ILE A 252 11.42 14.23 18.43
CA ILE A 252 11.70 14.66 19.81
C ILE A 252 12.31 13.51 20.64
N GLY A 253 11.70 12.32 20.59
CA GLY A 253 12.19 11.15 21.32
C GLY A 253 13.59 10.71 20.88
N ALA A 254 13.84 10.68 19.58
CA ALA A 254 15.16 10.36 19.01
C ALA A 254 16.24 11.33 19.52
N ILE A 255 15.96 12.65 19.50
CA ILE A 255 16.91 13.65 19.98
C ILE A 255 17.17 13.51 21.49
N LEU A 256 16.13 13.25 22.29
CA LEU A 256 16.26 13.08 23.74
C LEU A 256 17.06 11.84 24.14
N ASN A 257 16.96 10.77 23.35
CA ASN A 257 17.67 9.53 23.59
C ASN A 257 19.07 9.52 22.94
N GLU A 258 19.45 10.60 22.25
CA GLU A 258 20.67 10.67 21.43
C GLU A 258 20.77 9.53 20.38
N ASP A 259 19.61 8.99 19.98
CA ASP A 259 19.47 7.90 19.01
C ASP A 259 19.10 8.48 17.66
N TYR A 260 20.01 9.27 17.08
CA TYR A 260 19.79 9.90 15.79
C TYR A 260 21.08 10.24 15.06
N ASP A 261 20.94 10.32 13.74
CA ASP A 261 21.80 11.08 12.86
C ASP A 261 20.94 12.07 12.06
N GLU A 262 21.57 12.94 11.28
CA GLU A 262 20.84 13.97 10.54
C GLU A 262 19.89 13.37 9.48
N GLU A 263 20.26 12.24 8.88
CA GLU A 263 19.47 11.57 7.84
C GLU A 263 18.28 10.84 8.48
N SER A 264 18.49 10.14 9.58
CA SER A 264 17.42 9.44 10.30
C SER A 264 16.37 10.42 10.85
N LEU A 265 16.76 11.62 11.29
CA LEU A 265 15.80 12.68 11.63
C LEU A 265 15.03 13.20 10.41
N LYS A 266 15.72 13.41 9.28
CA LYS A 266 15.06 13.80 8.03
C LYS A 266 14.07 12.74 7.60
N ASP A 267 14.38 11.46 7.74
CA ASP A 267 13.49 10.36 7.38
C ASP A 267 12.29 10.27 8.31
N ILE A 268 12.48 10.35 9.63
CA ILE A 268 11.36 10.40 10.59
C ILE A 268 10.37 11.51 10.23
N ILE A 269 10.91 12.67 9.83
CA ILE A 269 10.11 13.82 9.43
C ILE A 269 9.49 13.56 8.05
N LYS A 270 10.27 13.32 7.00
CA LYS A 270 9.81 13.14 5.60
C LYS A 270 8.85 11.96 5.41
N ILE A 271 9.06 10.81 6.05
CA ILE A 271 8.15 9.65 5.96
C ILE A 271 6.70 10.06 6.23
N ASN A 272 6.52 11.02 7.13
CA ASN A 272 5.21 11.52 7.56
C ASN A 272 4.91 12.94 7.07
N CYS A 273 5.81 13.54 6.29
CA CYS A 273 5.71 14.90 5.77
C CYS A 273 5.86 14.84 4.26
N ARG A 274 4.68 14.82 3.63
CA ARG A 274 4.47 14.74 2.17
C ARG A 274 4.55 13.31 1.65
#